data_AF-A0A935DRV4-F1
#
_entry.id   AF-A0A935DRV4-F1
#
_cell.length_a   1.000
_cell.length_b   1.000
_cell.length_c   1.000
_cell.angle_alpha   90.00
_cell.angle_beta   90.00
_cell.angle_gamma   90.00
#
_symmetry.space_group_name_H-M   'P 1'
#
loop_
_entity.id
_entity.type
_entity.pdbx_description
1 polymer ?
#
loop_
_entity_poly.entity_id
_entity_poly.type
_entity_poly.pdbx_seq_one_letter_code
_entity_poly.pdbx_strand_id
1 'polypeptide(L)'
;MSTPIGNLGDLSSRARDELAAADLVAAEDTRRTGQLMTTLGLSRPLLSLHEHNETQRIPELLQRLAEGARVALVSDAGTPLLSDPGFELVRQAAAAGVTVVAVPGPSAITAALSVAGLPTERFAFEGFLPARLAG
;
A
#
# COMPACT_ATOMS: atom_id res chain seq x y z
N MET A 1 3.43 -1.89 -1.38
CA MET A 1 4.64 -1.05 -1.52
C MET A 1 4.33 0.32 -0.96
N SER A 2 5.25 0.88 -0.18
CA SER A 2 5.02 2.17 0.46
C SER A 2 5.14 3.35 -0.51
N THR A 3 4.26 4.34 -0.35
CA THR A 3 4.26 5.60 -1.10
C THR A 3 4.70 6.77 -0.19
N PRO A 4 5.12 7.91 -0.75
CA PRO A 4 5.52 9.07 0.05
C PRO A 4 4.42 9.60 0.98
N ILE A 5 4.80 10.01 2.19
CA ILE A 5 3.89 10.60 3.20
C ILE A 5 3.87 12.14 3.20
N GLY A 6 4.45 12.78 2.18
CA GLY A 6 4.46 14.24 2.04
C GLY A 6 5.61 14.79 1.20
N ASN A 7 6.72 14.05 1.07
CA ASN A 7 7.87 14.44 0.25
C ASN A 7 8.21 13.35 -0.77
N LEU A 8 8.16 13.70 -2.06
CA LEU A 8 8.45 12.76 -3.16
C LEU A 8 9.87 12.16 -3.10
N GLY A 9 10.82 12.85 -2.46
CA GLY A 9 12.18 12.34 -2.25
C GLY A 9 12.26 11.10 -1.35
N ASP A 10 11.19 10.79 -0.61
CA ASP A 10 11.15 9.63 0.28
C ASP A 10 10.80 8.32 -0.46
N LEU A 11 10.44 8.38 -1.75
CA LEU A 11 10.23 7.18 -2.54
C LEU A 11 11.57 6.47 -2.81
N SER A 12 11.70 5.23 -2.35
CA SER A 12 12.91 4.44 -2.59
C SER A 12 13.09 4.12 -4.08
N SER A 13 14.34 3.97 -4.53
CA SER A 13 14.65 3.50 -5.88
C SER A 13 13.98 2.17 -6.19
N ARG A 14 14.01 1.23 -5.23
CA ARG A 14 13.35 -0.06 -5.36
C ARG A 14 11.84 0.09 -5.55
N ALA A 15 11.17 1.00 -4.84
CA ALA A 15 9.73 1.23 -5.03
C ALA A 15 9.43 1.74 -6.45
N ARG A 16 10.26 2.67 -6.97
CA ARG A 16 10.15 3.12 -8.36
C ARG A 16 10.36 1.97 -9.35
N ASP A 17 11.36 1.14 -9.14
CA ASP A 17 11.68 0.02 -10.04
C ASP A 17 10.57 -1.04 -10.04
N GLU A 18 9.98 -1.34 -8.89
CA GLU A 18 8.86 -2.28 -8.78
C GLU A 18 7.58 -1.73 -9.42
N LEU A 19 7.28 -0.43 -9.27
CA LEU A 19 6.20 0.23 -10.03
C LEU A 19 6.46 0.18 -11.52
N ALA A 20 7.71 0.40 -11.94
CA ALA A 20 8.10 0.33 -13.33
C ALA A 20 7.99 -1.11 -13.87
N ALA A 21 8.15 -2.15 -13.05
CA ALA A 21 8.05 -3.55 -13.45
C ALA A 21 6.65 -4.16 -13.29
N ALA A 22 5.72 -3.48 -12.62
CA ALA A 22 4.37 -3.99 -12.39
C ALA A 22 3.55 -4.03 -13.70
N ASP A 23 2.72 -5.06 -13.85
CA ASP A 23 1.73 -5.17 -14.93
C ASP A 23 0.44 -4.42 -14.57
N LEU A 24 0.17 -4.29 -13.27
CA LEU A 24 -0.99 -3.61 -12.70
C LEU A 24 -0.63 -2.98 -11.36
N VAL A 25 -1.13 -1.77 -11.10
CA VAL A 25 -1.07 -1.14 -9.78
C VAL A 25 -2.48 -1.13 -9.18
N ALA A 26 -2.66 -1.87 -8.09
CA ALA A 26 -3.87 -1.80 -7.25
C ALA A 26 -3.67 -0.66 -6.24
N ALA A 27 -4.55 0.33 -6.26
CA ALA A 27 -4.42 1.56 -5.49
C ALA A 27 -5.73 1.92 -4.79
N GLU A 28 -5.62 2.49 -3.58
CA GLU A 28 -6.76 3.02 -2.84
C GLU A 28 -7.46 4.17 -3.62
N ASP A 29 -6.74 5.26 -3.91
CA ASP A 29 -7.16 6.30 -4.86
C ASP A 29 -6.29 6.28 -6.13
N THR A 30 -6.90 5.87 -7.25
CA THR A 30 -6.24 5.83 -8.57
C THR A 30 -5.91 7.22 -9.11
N ARG A 31 -6.59 8.28 -8.68
CA ARG A 31 -6.29 9.67 -9.09
C ARG A 31 -5.00 10.12 -8.44
N ARG A 32 -4.85 9.87 -7.13
CA ARG A 32 -3.64 10.21 -6.37
C ARG A 32 -2.44 9.40 -6.85
N THR A 33 -2.64 8.09 -7.02
CA THR A 33 -1.60 7.21 -7.57
C THR A 33 -1.24 7.60 -9.01
N GLY A 34 -2.20 8.02 -9.83
CA GLY A 34 -1.96 8.52 -11.19
C GLY A 34 -1.06 9.76 -11.23
N GLN A 35 -1.21 10.69 -10.28
CA GLN A 35 -0.32 11.85 -10.16
C GLN A 35 1.10 11.45 -9.75
N LEU A 36 1.24 10.50 -8.82
CA LEU A 36 2.53 9.93 -8.46
C LEU A 36 3.21 9.29 -9.68
N MET A 37 2.49 8.43 -10.40
CA MET A 37 2.99 7.76 -11.61
C MET A 37 3.45 8.77 -12.67
N THR A 38 2.66 9.83 -12.90
CA THR A 38 3.01 10.93 -13.82
C THR A 38 4.31 11.60 -13.40
N THR A 39 4.46 11.90 -12.10
CA THR A 39 5.66 12.54 -11.56
C THR A 39 6.91 11.67 -11.68
N LEU A 40 6.74 10.34 -11.59
CA LEU A 40 7.81 9.36 -11.78
C LEU A 40 8.14 9.08 -13.26
N GLY A 41 7.35 9.61 -14.19
CA GLY A 41 7.45 9.30 -15.61
C GLY A 41 7.06 7.87 -15.94
N LEU A 42 6.16 7.26 -15.16
CA LEU A 42 5.70 5.89 -15.31
C LEU A 42 4.25 5.86 -15.83
N SER A 43 3.95 4.85 -16.63
CA SER A 43 2.59 4.57 -17.11
C SER A 43 2.30 3.10 -16.93
N ARG A 44 1.38 2.77 -16.01
CA ARG A 44 0.89 1.42 -15.76
C ARG A 44 -0.62 1.44 -15.56
N PRO A 45 -1.34 0.36 -15.92
CA PRO A 45 -2.75 0.21 -15.59
C PRO A 45 -2.97 0.40 -14.08
N LEU A 46 -4.01 1.15 -13.72
CA LEU A 46 -4.42 1.37 -12.34
C LEU A 46 -5.77 0.69 -12.10
N LEU A 47 -5.92 0.01 -10.96
CA LEU A 47 -7.17 -0.56 -10.50
C LEU A 47 -7.46 -0.05 -9.10
N SER A 48 -8.69 0.43 -8.86
CA SER A 48 -9.09 0.90 -7.53
C SER A 48 -9.37 -0.27 -6.61
N LEU A 49 -8.74 -0.27 -5.43
CA LEU A 49 -8.92 -1.27 -4.39
C LEU A 49 -9.05 -0.55 -3.04
N HIS A 50 -10.26 -0.50 -2.51
CA HIS A 50 -10.59 0.12 -1.23
C HIS A 50 -11.63 -0.72 -0.49
N GLU A 51 -11.80 -0.50 0.81
CA GLU A 51 -12.62 -1.37 1.68
C GLU A 51 -14.01 -1.70 1.09
N HIS A 52 -14.68 -0.73 0.47
CA HIS A 52 -16.00 -0.90 -0.12
C HIS A 52 -16.06 -1.82 -1.37
N ASN A 53 -14.94 -2.05 -2.07
CA ASN A 53 -14.92 -2.80 -3.33
C ASN A 53 -14.00 -4.04 -3.32
N GLU A 54 -13.24 -4.26 -2.25
CA GLU A 54 -12.27 -5.35 -2.15
C GLU A 54 -12.88 -6.71 -2.49
N THR A 55 -14.03 -7.04 -1.91
CA THR A 55 -14.72 -8.33 -2.14
C THR A 55 -15.00 -8.59 -3.63
N GLN A 56 -15.24 -7.54 -4.42
CA GLN A 56 -15.55 -7.66 -5.85
C GLN A 56 -14.27 -7.69 -6.70
N ARG A 57 -13.20 -7.01 -6.27
CA ARG A 57 -11.95 -6.87 -7.03
C ARG A 57 -10.93 -7.97 -6.76
N ILE A 58 -10.95 -8.57 -5.59
CA ILE A 58 -9.98 -9.61 -5.21
C ILE A 58 -10.02 -10.82 -6.15
N PRO A 59 -11.18 -11.36 -6.58
CA PRO A 59 -11.20 -12.47 -7.55
C PRO A 59 -10.49 -12.13 -8.87
N GLU A 60 -10.69 -10.92 -9.39
CA GLU A 60 -10.01 -10.44 -10.60
C GLU A 60 -8.48 -10.37 -10.38
N LEU A 61 -8.04 -9.84 -9.24
CA LEU A 61 -6.62 -9.71 -8.91
C LEU A 61 -5.94 -11.07 -8.72
N LEU A 62 -6.60 -12.00 -8.03
CA LEU A 62 -6.08 -13.36 -7.83
C LEU A 62 -5.96 -14.12 -9.15
N GLN A 63 -6.92 -13.95 -10.05
CA GLN A 63 -6.83 -14.55 -11.38
C GLN A 63 -5.61 -14.01 -12.14
N ARG A 64 -5.41 -12.70 -12.18
CA ARG A 64 -4.23 -12.09 -12.83
C ARG A 64 -2.92 -12.58 -12.22
N LEU A 65 -2.85 -12.69 -10.89
CA LEU A 65 -1.68 -13.22 -10.19
C LEU A 65 -1.43 -14.70 -10.56
N ALA A 66 -2.47 -15.51 -10.67
CA ALA A 66 -2.37 -16.92 -11.10
C ALA A 66 -1.92 -17.05 -12.56
N GLU A 67 -2.25 -16.08 -13.41
CA GLU A 67 -1.77 -15.97 -14.80
C GLU A 67 -0.32 -15.45 -14.90
N GLY A 68 0.32 -15.13 -13.77
CA GLY A 68 1.72 -14.70 -13.69
C GLY A 68 1.93 -13.18 -13.72
N ALA A 69 0.87 -12.39 -13.63
CA ALA A 69 0.98 -10.93 -13.61
C ALA A 69 1.65 -10.42 -12.33
N ARG A 70 2.45 -9.35 -12.45
CA ARG A 70 3.04 -8.61 -11.33
C ARG A 70 2.09 -7.51 -10.88
N VAL A 71 1.46 -7.67 -9.71
CA VAL A 71 0.57 -6.66 -9.14
C VAL A 71 1.28 -5.89 -8.02
N ALA A 72 1.38 -4.57 -8.16
CA ALA A 72 1.83 -3.68 -7.09
C ALA A 72 0.62 -3.15 -6.31
N LEU A 73 0.51 -3.49 -5.02
CA LEU A 73 -0.45 -2.86 -4.11
C LEU A 73 0.16 -1.60 -3.50
N VAL A 74 -0.53 -0.46 -3.59
CA VAL A 74 -0.13 0.81 -2.99
C VAL A 74 -1.29 1.41 -2.20
N SER A 75 -0.96 2.13 -1.13
CA SER A 75 -1.91 3.00 -0.44
C SER A 75 -1.64 4.45 -0.82
N ASP A 76 -2.58 5.30 -0.45
CA ASP A 76 -2.54 6.71 -0.72
C ASP A 76 -1.25 7.36 -0.19
N ALA A 77 -0.85 7.03 1.04
CA ALA A 77 0.40 7.48 1.65
C ALA A 77 0.96 6.45 2.62
N GLY A 78 2.28 6.23 2.57
CA GLY A 78 2.97 5.38 3.52
C GLY A 78 2.85 3.90 3.18
N THR A 79 3.00 3.04 4.19
CA THR A 79 3.00 1.59 4.02
C THR A 79 1.57 1.05 3.97
N PRO A 80 1.17 0.32 2.91
CA PRO A 80 -0.16 -0.26 2.81
C PRO A 80 -0.48 -1.20 3.98
N LEU A 81 -1.76 -1.44 4.22
CA LEU A 81 -2.35 -2.24 5.31
C LEU A 81 -2.24 -1.61 6.71
N LEU A 82 -1.62 -0.43 6.86
CA LEU A 82 -1.58 0.30 8.14
C LEU A 82 -2.69 1.34 8.17
N SER A 83 -3.90 0.90 8.57
CA SER A 83 -5.15 1.68 8.45
C SER A 83 -5.58 1.95 7.00
N ASP A 84 -5.08 1.14 6.07
CA ASP A 84 -5.39 1.20 4.64
C ASP A 84 -5.98 -0.14 4.16
N PRO A 85 -6.71 -0.16 3.03
CA PRO A 85 -7.19 -1.38 2.38
C PRO A 85 -6.07 -2.35 1.94
N GLY A 86 -6.46 -3.59 1.64
CA GLY A 86 -5.63 -4.60 0.99
C GLY A 86 -5.24 -5.80 1.85
N PHE A 87 -5.66 -5.84 3.12
CA PHE A 87 -5.43 -6.99 4.00
C PHE A 87 -6.00 -8.28 3.40
N GLU A 88 -7.22 -8.22 2.89
CA GLU A 88 -7.91 -9.40 2.38
C GLU A 88 -7.24 -9.94 1.10
N LEU A 89 -6.76 -9.04 0.24
CA LEU A 89 -5.98 -9.41 -0.94
C LEU A 89 -4.70 -10.15 -0.55
N VAL A 90 -3.92 -9.59 0.39
CA VAL A 90 -2.66 -10.21 0.84
C VAL A 90 -2.92 -11.59 1.45
N ARG A 91 -3.96 -11.70 2.29
CA ARG A 91 -4.37 -12.96 2.92
C ARG A 91 -4.70 -14.03 1.88
N GLN A 92 -5.56 -13.71 0.90
CA GLN A 92 -5.97 -14.68 -0.11
C GLN A 92 -4.84 -15.01 -1.09
N ALA A 93 -4.02 -14.03 -1.48
CA ALA A 93 -2.86 -14.26 -2.33
C ALA A 93 -1.87 -15.23 -1.67
N ALA A 94 -1.55 -15.02 -0.39
CA ALA A 94 -0.69 -15.92 0.37
C ALA A 94 -1.30 -17.33 0.49
N ALA A 95 -2.61 -17.43 0.75
CA ALA A 95 -3.31 -18.71 0.82
C ALA A 95 -3.31 -19.47 -0.53
N ALA A 96 -3.31 -18.74 -1.65
CA ALA A 96 -3.21 -19.28 -3.00
C ALA A 96 -1.76 -19.60 -3.45
N GLY A 97 -0.77 -19.44 -2.56
CA GLY A 97 0.64 -19.70 -2.87
C GLY A 97 1.33 -18.62 -3.71
N VAL A 98 0.69 -17.46 -3.88
CA VAL A 98 1.30 -16.30 -4.53
C VAL A 98 2.39 -15.73 -3.63
N THR A 99 3.56 -15.45 -4.19
CA THR A 99 4.65 -14.80 -3.45
C THR A 99 4.29 -13.34 -3.16
N VAL A 100 4.10 -13.02 -1.88
CA VAL A 100 3.86 -11.64 -1.42
C VAL A 100 5.18 -11.04 -0.97
N VAL A 101 5.57 -9.91 -1.56
CA VAL A 101 6.83 -9.22 -1.26
C VAL A 101 6.55 -7.84 -0.69
N ALA A 102 7.03 -7.58 0.52
CA ALA A 102 7.06 -6.25 1.09
C ALA A 102 8.24 -5.45 0.51
N VAL A 103 7.97 -4.24 0.02
CA VAL A 103 8.98 -3.25 -0.38
C VAL A 103 9.06 -2.21 0.73
N PRO A 104 10.16 -2.15 1.50
CA PRO A 104 10.33 -1.17 2.56
C PRO A 104 10.28 0.27 2.03
N GLY A 105 9.75 1.18 2.85
CA GLY A 105 9.63 2.59 2.49
C GLY A 105 8.99 3.43 3.60
N PRO A 106 8.46 4.62 3.25
CA PRO A 106 7.95 5.58 4.22
C PRO A 106 6.82 5.03 5.10
N SER A 107 6.87 5.31 6.40
CA SER A 107 5.79 5.03 7.34
C SER A 107 5.72 6.17 8.36
N ALA A 108 4.51 6.74 8.52
CA ALA A 108 4.28 7.82 9.47
C ALA A 108 4.55 7.38 10.92
N ILE A 109 4.26 6.10 11.23
CA ILE A 109 4.47 5.53 12.57
C ILE A 109 5.95 5.55 12.93
N THR A 110 6.81 4.97 12.08
CA THR A 110 8.24 4.87 12.38
C THR A 110 8.93 6.23 12.31
N ALA A 111 8.53 7.09 11.37
CA ALA A 111 9.00 8.46 11.29
C ALA A 111 8.73 9.23 12.60
N ALA A 112 7.48 9.21 13.08
CA ALA A 112 7.10 9.88 14.33
C ALA A 112 7.82 9.29 15.55
N LEU A 113 7.83 7.97 15.70
CA LEU A 113 8.48 7.31 16.85
C LEU A 113 9.98 7.60 16.93
N SER A 114 10.67 7.66 15.79
CA SER A 114 12.13 7.89 15.75
C SER A 114 12.57 9.24 16.32
N VAL A 115 11.68 10.23 16.38
CA VAL A 115 11.96 11.59 16.89
C VAL A 115 11.15 11.94 18.14
N ALA A 116 10.34 11.01 18.66
CA ALA A 116 9.40 11.28 19.75
C ALA A 116 10.05 11.47 21.13
N GLY A 117 11.30 11.03 21.31
CA GLY A 117 11.95 11.02 22.63
C GLY A 117 11.29 10.09 23.64
N LEU A 118 10.51 9.10 23.16
CA LEU A 118 9.83 8.09 23.97
C LEU A 118 10.57 6.74 23.88
N PRO A 119 10.39 5.82 24.85
CA PRO A 119 10.84 4.44 24.71
C PRO A 119 10.23 3.79 23.46
N THR A 120 11.06 3.12 22.66
CA THR A 120 10.67 2.53 21.37
C THR A 120 10.89 1.02 21.30
N GLU A 121 11.34 0.39 22.38
CA GLU A 121 11.54 -1.06 22.46
C GLU A 121 10.21 -1.82 22.34
N ARG A 122 9.12 -1.21 22.83
CA ARG A 122 7.76 -1.70 22.72
C ARG A 122 6.82 -0.53 22.54
N PHE A 123 5.98 -0.58 21.53
CA PHE A 123 4.93 0.39 21.29
C PHE A 123 3.66 -0.31 20.79
N ALA A 124 2.52 0.36 20.90
CA ALA A 124 1.25 -0.08 20.34
C ALA A 124 0.82 0.90 19.24
N PHE A 125 0.31 0.36 18.14
CA PHE A 125 -0.36 1.14 17.09
C PHE A 125 -1.85 0.85 17.14
N GLU A 126 -2.63 1.84 17.58
CA GLU A 126 -4.08 1.72 17.77
C GLU A 126 -4.89 2.33 16.61
N GLY A 127 -4.21 2.78 15.55
CA GLY A 127 -4.86 3.46 14.42
C GLY A 127 -5.59 4.75 14.85
N PHE A 128 -6.83 4.91 14.39
CA PHE A 128 -7.66 6.07 14.67
C PHE A 128 -8.62 5.81 15.83
N LEU A 129 -8.71 6.77 16.75
CA LEU A 129 -9.72 6.73 17.81
C LEU A 129 -11.14 6.79 17.23
N PRO A 130 -12.15 6.22 17.92
CA PRO A 130 -13.55 6.32 17.50
C PRO A 130 -13.97 7.78 17.30
N ALA A 131 -14.64 8.06 16.18
CA ALA A 131 -15.08 9.41 15.83
C ALA A 131 -16.11 10.00 16.82
N ARG A 132 -16.73 9.17 17.66
CA ARG A 132 -17.57 9.58 18.79
C ARG A 132 -17.16 8.84 20.05
N LEU A 133 -17.03 9.59 21.15
CA LEU A 133 -16.92 9.00 22.49
C LEU A 133 -18.20 8.18 22.75
N ALA A 134 -18.03 6.89 23.04
CA ALA A 134 -19.14 6.08 23.55
C ALA A 134 -19.63 6.73 24.86
N GLY A 135 -20.88 7.19 24.84
CA GLY A 135 -21.57 7.72 26.02
C GLY A 135 -22.14 6.61 26.89
#